data_AF-A0A1R3RYW3-F1
#
_entry.id   AF-A0A1R3RYW3-F1
#
_cell.length_a   1.000
_cell.length_b   1.000
_cell.length_c   1.000
_cell.angle_alpha   90.00
_cell.angle_beta   90.00
_cell.angle_gamma   90.00
#
_symmetry.space_group_name_H-M   'P 1'
#
loop_
_entity.id
_entity.type
_entity.pdbx_description
1 polymer ?
#
loop_
_entity_poly.entity_id
_entity_poly.type
_entity_poly.pdbx_seq_one_letter_code
_entity_poly.pdbx_strand_id
1 'polypeptide(L)'
;MLCERLKEVSRDGETLNMKYMFAAVTLDIIKDYCFAREPGNVLKSDFGRKGFDDVDGFIAVSLWDNIEKILSPTMADVPAFRLDLSRQIETIRHGHDKAYEKVYHRTVFHELLESKLSVNELKRDRFRDEAFSLVTAGPGTTAYVLRGTAYHVAANPVVRQRLYDELRAAISNPSHLPSMAELERLSYLSAVVHEGLRLCSVLDVGR
;
A
#
# COMPACT_ATOMS: atom_id res chain seq x y z
N MET A 1 -11.37 -6.87 -7.14
CA MET A 1 -10.21 -7.63 -6.62
C MET A 1 -10.32 -7.93 -5.12
N LEU A 2 -9.93 -7.05 -4.18
CA LEU A 2 -9.98 -7.41 -2.74
C LEU A 2 -11.39 -7.80 -2.27
N CYS A 3 -12.43 -7.07 -2.68
CA CYS A 3 -13.82 -7.42 -2.35
C CYS A 3 -14.25 -8.78 -2.91
N GLU A 4 -13.72 -9.22 -4.05
CA GLU A 4 -14.01 -10.56 -4.60
C GLU A 4 -13.33 -11.63 -3.76
N ARG A 5 -12.06 -11.41 -3.39
CA ARG A 5 -11.33 -12.30 -2.48
C ARG A 5 -12.02 -12.45 -1.13
N LEU A 6 -12.53 -11.35 -0.58
CA LEU A 6 -13.34 -11.37 0.65
C LEU A 6 -14.64 -12.14 0.49
N LYS A 7 -15.31 -12.04 -0.67
CA LYS A 7 -16.54 -12.79 -0.97
C LYS A 7 -16.27 -14.30 -1.09
N GLU A 8 -15.17 -14.70 -1.71
CA GLU A 8 -14.75 -16.11 -1.81
C GLU A 8 -14.54 -16.69 -0.41
N VAL A 9 -13.69 -16.04 0.38
CA VAL A 9 -13.31 -16.51 1.72
C VAL A 9 -14.51 -16.53 2.68
N SER A 10 -15.42 -15.55 2.55
CA SER A 10 -16.66 -15.53 3.32
C SER A 10 -17.58 -16.73 3.04
N ARG A 11 -17.49 -17.38 1.89
CA ARG A 11 -18.28 -18.59 1.58
C ARG A 11 -17.68 -19.83 2.20
N ASP A 12 -16.34 -19.90 2.21
CA ASP A 12 -15.60 -21.08 2.65
C ASP A 12 -15.37 -21.10 4.19
N GLY A 13 -15.66 -19.98 4.87
CA GLY A 13 -15.48 -19.84 6.32
C GLY A 13 -14.02 -19.73 6.74
N GLU A 14 -13.11 -19.50 5.79
CA GLU A 14 -11.68 -19.33 6.07
C GLU A 14 -11.40 -18.00 6.79
N THR A 15 -10.30 -17.97 7.54
CA THR A 15 -9.83 -16.75 8.21
C THR A 15 -8.73 -16.09 7.40
N LEU A 16 -8.75 -14.74 7.33
CA LEU A 16 -7.73 -13.98 6.62
C LEU A 16 -6.83 -13.23 7.59
N ASN A 17 -5.53 -13.30 7.33
CA ASN A 17 -4.57 -12.49 8.05
C ASN A 17 -4.59 -11.05 7.52
N MET A 18 -5.23 -10.15 8.27
CA MET A 18 -5.36 -8.74 7.91
C MET A 18 -4.02 -8.02 7.72
N LYS A 19 -2.92 -8.46 8.35
CA LYS A 19 -1.57 -7.90 8.13
C LYS A 19 -1.22 -7.98 6.64
N TYR A 20 -1.25 -9.18 6.08
CA TYR A 20 -0.82 -9.42 4.71
C TYR A 20 -1.88 -8.98 3.70
N MET A 21 -3.17 -9.14 4.02
CA MET A 21 -4.25 -8.69 3.15
C MET A 21 -4.19 -7.18 2.90
N PHE A 22 -4.09 -6.36 3.95
CA PHE A 22 -4.00 -4.90 3.79
C PHE A 22 -2.65 -4.47 3.22
N ALA A 23 -1.56 -5.16 3.52
CA ALA A 23 -0.25 -4.86 2.93
C ALA A 23 -0.25 -5.14 1.42
N ALA A 24 -0.85 -6.26 0.98
CA ALA A 24 -0.96 -6.61 -0.43
C ALA A 24 -1.79 -5.62 -1.24
N VAL A 25 -3.00 -5.28 -0.78
CA VAL A 25 -3.84 -4.31 -1.50
C VAL A 25 -3.18 -2.93 -1.56
N THR A 26 -2.54 -2.49 -0.48
CA THR A 26 -1.87 -1.18 -0.46
C THR A 26 -0.64 -1.19 -1.38
N LEU A 27 0.16 -2.26 -1.37
CA LEU A 27 1.30 -2.40 -2.28
C LEU A 27 0.87 -2.41 -3.74
N ASP A 28 -0.22 -3.09 -4.07
CA ASP A 28 -0.75 -3.13 -5.43
C ASP A 28 -1.26 -1.73 -5.86
N ILE A 29 -1.97 -1.00 -4.99
CA ILE A 29 -2.37 0.40 -5.24
C ILE A 29 -1.14 1.30 -5.47
N ILE A 30 -0.13 1.21 -4.60
CA ILE A 30 1.09 2.03 -4.75
C ILE A 30 1.81 1.71 -6.06
N LYS A 31 1.89 0.43 -6.43
CA LYS A 31 2.51 0.01 -7.69
C LYS A 31 1.74 0.49 -8.91
N ASP A 32 0.42 0.53 -8.84
CA ASP A 32 -0.42 1.12 -9.88
C ASP A 32 -0.13 2.62 -10.01
N TYR A 33 -0.27 3.40 -8.94
CA TYR A 33 -0.02 4.85 -8.99
C TYR A 33 1.42 5.25 -9.35
N CYS A 34 2.41 4.46 -8.93
CA CYS A 34 3.82 4.78 -9.19
C CYS A 34 4.30 4.29 -10.56
N PHE A 35 3.83 3.13 -11.02
CA PHE A 35 4.40 2.42 -12.18
C PHE A 35 3.36 1.90 -13.19
N ALA A 36 2.07 2.17 -13.01
CA ALA A 36 0.96 1.63 -13.81
C ALA A 36 1.03 0.10 -13.93
N ARG A 37 1.20 -0.59 -12.79
CA ARG A 37 1.29 -2.05 -12.73
C ARG A 37 0.00 -2.64 -12.21
N GLU A 38 -0.44 -3.70 -12.86
CA GLU A 38 -1.62 -4.45 -12.44
C GLU A 38 -1.41 -5.11 -11.06
N PRO A 39 -2.48 -5.26 -10.26
CA PRO A 39 -2.39 -5.87 -8.94
C PRO A 39 -1.93 -7.34 -9.03
N GLY A 40 -0.91 -7.68 -8.25
CA GLY A 40 -0.33 -9.03 -8.26
C GLY A 40 -0.22 -9.68 -6.89
N ASN A 41 -0.28 -8.93 -5.79
CA ASN A 41 -0.12 -9.47 -4.44
C ASN A 41 -1.47 -9.89 -3.86
N VAL A 42 -2.52 -9.10 -4.07
CA VAL A 42 -3.88 -9.40 -3.57
C VAL A 42 -4.46 -10.69 -4.16
N LEU A 43 -3.95 -11.12 -5.32
CA LEU A 43 -4.38 -12.33 -6.02
C LEU A 43 -3.66 -13.61 -5.54
N LYS A 44 -2.54 -13.47 -4.82
CA LYS A 44 -1.82 -14.63 -4.26
C LYS A 44 -2.59 -15.20 -3.09
N SER A 45 -2.59 -16.52 -2.95
CA SER A 45 -3.27 -17.21 -1.85
C SER A 45 -2.79 -16.76 -0.47
N ASP A 46 -1.50 -16.47 -0.33
CA ASP A 46 -0.85 -16.01 0.90
C ASP A 46 -0.62 -14.48 0.94
N PHE A 47 -1.20 -13.73 0.00
CA PHE A 47 -1.00 -12.30 -0.19
C PHE A 47 0.47 -11.88 -0.44
N GLY A 48 1.36 -12.80 -0.82
CA GLY A 48 2.79 -12.49 -1.00
C GLY A 48 3.55 -12.30 0.32
N ARG A 49 3.08 -12.93 1.40
CA ARG A 49 3.60 -12.86 2.77
C ARG A 49 5.12 -12.74 2.88
N LYS A 50 5.88 -13.62 2.20
CA LYS A 50 7.35 -13.64 2.29
C LYS A 50 7.98 -12.28 1.99
N GLY A 51 7.52 -11.59 0.95
CA GLY A 51 8.09 -10.30 0.56
C GLY A 51 7.89 -9.21 1.63
N PHE A 52 6.77 -9.26 2.36
CA PHE A 52 6.51 -8.34 3.47
C PHE A 52 7.37 -8.67 4.69
N ASP A 53 7.48 -9.96 5.04
CA ASP A 53 8.32 -10.39 6.16
C ASP A 53 9.81 -10.07 5.90
N ASP A 54 10.26 -10.14 4.64
CA ASP A 54 11.63 -9.78 4.26
C ASP A 54 11.91 -8.26 4.40
N VAL A 55 10.93 -7.41 4.04
CA VAL A 55 11.03 -5.95 4.19
C VAL A 55 10.97 -5.55 5.67
N ASP A 56 10.08 -6.15 6.46
CA ASP A 56 10.02 -5.94 7.91
C ASP A 56 11.36 -6.30 8.57
N GLY A 57 11.95 -7.43 8.18
CA GLY A 57 13.27 -7.85 8.64
C GLY A 57 14.38 -6.87 8.26
N PHE A 58 14.36 -6.36 7.03
CA PHE A 58 15.30 -5.34 6.57
C PHE A 58 15.20 -4.04 7.39
N ILE A 59 13.98 -3.55 7.66
CA ILE A 59 13.77 -2.34 8.46
C ILE A 59 14.25 -2.56 9.90
N ALA A 60 13.89 -3.69 10.51
CA ALA A 60 14.28 -4.00 11.88
C ALA A 60 15.80 -4.05 12.05
N VAL A 61 16.52 -4.68 11.10
CA VAL A 61 17.99 -4.70 11.10
C VAL A 61 18.58 -3.31 10.87
N SER A 62 17.99 -2.52 9.97
CA SER A 62 18.49 -1.17 9.65
C SER A 62 18.34 -0.17 10.79
N LEU A 63 17.36 -0.39 11.68
CA LEU A 63 17.10 0.46 12.86
C LEU A 63 17.92 0.04 14.10
N TRP A 64 18.52 -1.16 14.09
CA TRP A 64 19.35 -1.62 15.20
C TRP A 64 20.81 -1.18 14.98
N ASP A 65 21.30 -0.24 15.78
CA ASP A 65 22.70 0.16 15.81
C ASP A 65 23.55 -1.00 16.34
N ASN A 66 24.06 -1.87 15.46
CA ASN A 66 25.33 -2.63 15.54
C ASN A 66 25.36 -3.72 14.45
N ILE A 67 25.88 -3.32 13.29
CA ILE A 67 26.00 -4.11 12.08
C ILE A 67 27.21 -5.04 12.19
N GLU A 68 27.03 -6.28 12.64
CA GLU A 68 27.86 -7.35 12.14
C GLU A 68 27.05 -8.18 11.15
N LYS A 69 27.22 -7.86 9.86
CA LYS A 69 26.99 -8.70 8.66
C LYS A 69 26.10 -9.93 8.85
N ILE A 70 24.84 -9.74 9.26
CA ILE A 70 23.86 -10.81 9.13
C ILE A 70 23.23 -10.65 7.74
N LEU A 71 23.77 -11.42 6.79
CA LEU A 71 22.98 -11.93 5.66
C LEU A 71 21.90 -12.83 6.26
N SER A 72 20.86 -12.22 6.84
CA SER A 72 19.75 -13.02 7.35
C SER A 72 19.02 -13.58 6.13
N PRO A 73 18.61 -14.85 6.16
CA PRO A 73 17.69 -15.40 5.15
C PRO A 73 16.44 -14.51 4.99
N THR A 74 16.10 -13.77 6.05
CA THR A 74 15.03 -12.75 6.16
C THR A 74 15.25 -11.52 5.27
N MET A 75 16.31 -11.42 4.48
CA MET A 75 16.49 -10.31 3.51
C MET A 75 16.86 -10.80 2.11
N ALA A 76 16.74 -12.10 1.85
CA ALA A 76 17.27 -12.74 0.64
C ALA A 76 16.70 -12.12 -0.65
N ASP A 77 15.46 -11.64 -0.63
CA ASP A 77 14.80 -11.10 -1.83
C ASP A 77 14.97 -9.58 -1.98
N VAL A 78 15.43 -8.86 -0.95
CA VAL A 78 15.54 -7.39 -0.97
C VAL A 78 16.50 -6.90 -2.07
N PRO A 79 17.68 -7.52 -2.32
CA PRO A 79 18.54 -7.13 -3.44
C PRO A 79 17.85 -7.34 -4.80
N ALA A 80 17.17 -8.47 -5.00
CA ALA A 80 16.46 -8.76 -6.24
C ALA A 80 15.32 -7.75 -6.47
N PHE A 81 14.59 -7.43 -5.40
CA PHE A 81 13.53 -6.43 -5.41
C PHE A 81 14.04 -5.02 -5.73
N ARG A 82 15.15 -4.59 -5.11
CA ARG A 82 15.82 -3.32 -5.43
C ARG A 82 16.28 -3.25 -6.89
N LEU A 83 16.82 -4.34 -7.42
CA LEU A 83 17.25 -4.43 -8.81
C LEU A 83 16.07 -4.36 -9.77
N ASP A 84 14.95 -5.02 -9.46
CA ASP A 84 13.73 -4.97 -10.25
C ASP A 84 13.17 -3.53 -10.32
N LEU A 85 12.99 -2.87 -9.18
CA LEU A 85 12.55 -1.47 -9.12
C LEU A 85 13.51 -0.54 -9.88
N SER A 86 14.82 -0.77 -9.73
CA SER A 86 15.82 -0.02 -10.48
C SER A 86 15.66 -0.17 -11.99
N ARG A 87 15.40 -1.38 -12.49
CA ARG A 87 15.15 -1.62 -13.92
C ARG A 87 13.88 -0.90 -14.38
N GLN A 88 12.80 -1.03 -13.63
CA GLN A 88 11.53 -0.36 -13.98
C GLN A 88 11.70 1.16 -14.08
N ILE A 89 12.42 1.75 -13.13
CA ILE A 89 12.71 3.19 -13.14
C ILE A 89 13.56 3.61 -14.32
N GLU A 90 14.61 2.87 -14.66
CA GLU A 90 15.44 3.24 -15.81
C GLU A 90 14.64 3.12 -17.12
N THR A 91 13.77 2.12 -17.25
CA THR A 91 12.84 2.00 -18.38
C THR A 91 11.92 3.22 -18.50
N ILE A 92 11.39 3.72 -17.38
CA ILE A 92 10.58 4.96 -17.33
C ILE A 92 11.44 6.18 -17.73
N ARG A 93 12.64 6.34 -17.15
CA ARG A 93 13.55 7.46 -17.44
C ARG A 93 13.98 7.53 -18.90
N HIS A 94 14.10 6.38 -19.55
CA HIS A 94 14.44 6.31 -20.97
C HIS A 94 13.24 6.39 -21.91
N GLY A 95 12.01 6.57 -21.38
CA GLY A 95 10.79 6.67 -22.18
C GLY A 95 10.38 5.37 -22.86
N HIS A 96 10.88 4.23 -22.36
CA HIS A 96 10.57 2.90 -22.88
C HIS A 96 9.37 2.27 -22.17
N ASP A 97 8.96 2.81 -21.02
CA ASP A 97 7.76 2.36 -20.32
C ASP A 97 6.54 3.10 -20.87
N LYS A 98 5.56 2.33 -21.35
CA LYS A 98 4.27 2.82 -21.85
C LYS A 98 3.10 2.24 -21.08
N ALA A 99 3.34 1.66 -19.90
CA ALA A 99 2.28 1.04 -19.13
C ALA A 99 1.22 2.06 -18.71
N TYR A 100 1.63 3.31 -18.50
CA TYR A 100 0.73 4.42 -18.20
C TYR A 100 -0.31 4.70 -19.30
N GLU A 101 -0.05 4.32 -20.57
CA GLU A 101 -1.02 4.48 -21.67
C GLU A 101 -2.26 3.57 -21.49
N LYS A 102 -2.16 2.54 -20.65
CA LYS A 102 -3.24 1.57 -20.40
C LYS A 102 -4.11 1.93 -19.19
N VAL A 103 -3.72 2.92 -18.40
CA VAL A 103 -4.43 3.36 -17.19
C VAL A 103 -4.91 4.80 -17.35
N TYR A 104 -5.91 5.19 -16.56
CA TYR A 104 -6.53 6.52 -16.67
C TYR A 104 -5.77 7.64 -15.96
N HIS A 105 -4.66 7.34 -15.28
CA HIS A 105 -3.87 8.30 -14.52
C HIS A 105 -2.41 8.30 -14.97
N ARG A 106 -1.77 9.46 -14.84
CA ARG A 106 -0.32 9.55 -14.98
C ARG A 106 0.35 8.97 -13.74
N THR A 107 1.55 8.39 -13.89
CA THR A 107 2.24 7.81 -12.73
C THR A 107 3.15 8.83 -12.06
N VAL A 108 3.40 8.62 -10.75
CA VAL A 108 4.28 9.48 -9.94
C VAL A 108 5.64 9.71 -10.62
N PHE A 109 6.28 8.66 -11.15
CA PHE A 109 7.60 8.79 -11.76
C PHE A 109 7.59 9.51 -13.11
N HIS A 110 6.52 9.41 -13.89
CA HIS A 110 6.38 10.23 -15.10
C HIS A 110 6.17 11.71 -14.75
N GLU A 111 5.34 12.00 -13.75
CA GLU A 111 5.15 13.37 -13.24
C GLU A 111 6.46 13.97 -12.71
N LEU A 112 7.22 13.22 -11.92
CA LEU A 112 8.50 13.70 -11.39
C LEU A 112 9.50 14.03 -12.51
N LEU A 113 9.56 13.22 -13.58
CA LEU A 113 10.46 13.48 -14.71
C LEU A 113 10.09 14.72 -15.52
N GLU A 114 8.82 15.06 -15.60
CA GLU A 114 8.33 16.27 -16.29
C GLU A 114 8.13 17.47 -15.35
N SER A 115 8.45 17.31 -14.07
CA SER A 115 8.30 18.36 -13.07
C SER A 115 9.39 19.45 -13.20
N LYS A 116 9.24 20.51 -12.39
CA LYS A 116 10.23 21.59 -12.26
C LYS A 116 11.35 21.26 -11.24
N LEU A 117 11.50 20.00 -10.85
CA LEU A 117 12.53 19.59 -9.91
C LEU A 117 13.94 19.84 -10.47
N SER A 118 14.88 20.12 -9.58
CA SER A 118 16.26 20.35 -9.99
C SER A 118 16.88 19.07 -10.58
N VAL A 119 17.87 19.23 -11.46
CA VAL A 119 18.63 18.10 -12.02
C VAL A 119 19.24 17.20 -10.94
N ASN A 120 19.54 17.77 -9.75
CA ASN A 120 20.05 17.00 -8.63
C ASN A 120 19.02 16.04 -8.00
N GLU A 121 17.72 16.37 -8.06
CA GLU A 121 16.63 15.49 -7.59
C GLU A 121 16.37 14.36 -8.59
N LEU A 122 16.60 14.61 -9.90
CA LEU A 122 16.37 13.65 -10.98
C LEU A 122 17.61 12.82 -11.33
N LYS A 123 18.66 12.88 -10.50
CA LYS A 123 19.85 12.03 -10.64
C LYS A 123 19.45 10.56 -10.54
N ARG A 124 20.07 9.74 -11.39
CA ARG A 124 19.82 8.29 -11.49
C ARG A 124 19.65 7.59 -10.15
N ASP A 125 20.65 7.67 -9.29
CA ASP A 125 20.66 6.88 -8.06
C ASP A 125 19.61 7.39 -7.06
N ARG A 126 19.44 8.71 -6.94
CA ARG A 126 18.37 9.29 -6.11
C ARG A 126 16.98 8.91 -6.59
N PHE A 127 16.77 8.91 -7.90
CA PHE A 127 15.47 8.55 -8.48
C PHE A 127 15.15 7.06 -8.28
N ARG A 128 16.17 6.19 -8.31
CA ARG A 128 16.04 4.77 -7.96
C ARG A 128 15.78 4.56 -6.47
N ASP A 129 16.43 5.34 -5.61
CA ASP A 129 16.21 5.29 -4.16
C ASP A 129 14.80 5.78 -3.79
N GLU A 130 14.29 6.81 -4.47
CA GLU A 130 12.92 7.30 -4.29
C GLU A 130 11.88 6.21 -4.64
N ALA A 131 12.12 5.46 -5.72
CA ALA A 131 11.30 4.31 -6.09
C ALA A 131 11.31 3.19 -5.06
N PHE A 132 12.48 2.87 -4.51
CA PHE A 132 12.52 1.92 -3.40
C PHE A 132 11.77 2.45 -2.19
N SER A 133 12.02 3.71 -1.81
CA SER A 133 11.40 4.38 -0.66
C SER A 133 9.87 4.34 -0.73
N LEU A 134 9.28 4.82 -1.82
CA LEU A 134 7.82 4.88 -2.01
C LEU A 134 7.17 3.49 -1.91
N VAL A 135 7.78 2.47 -2.51
CA VAL A 135 7.22 1.12 -2.53
C VAL A 135 7.41 0.39 -1.21
N THR A 136 8.44 0.71 -0.41
CA THR A 136 8.64 0.06 0.91
C THR A 136 7.97 0.79 2.07
N ALA A 137 7.92 2.12 2.05
CA ALA A 137 7.42 2.90 3.20
C ALA A 137 5.88 2.93 3.28
N GLY A 138 5.21 3.00 2.13
CA GLY A 138 3.76 3.18 2.06
C GLY A 138 2.93 1.95 2.47
N PRO A 139 3.22 0.73 1.98
CA PRO A 139 2.31 -0.41 2.17
C PRO A 139 2.15 -0.81 3.63
N GLY A 140 3.27 -0.98 4.35
CA GLY A 140 3.26 -1.47 5.73
C GLY A 140 2.60 -0.50 6.71
N THR A 141 2.90 0.80 6.57
CA THR A 141 2.36 1.86 7.43
C THR A 141 0.85 2.00 7.28
N THR A 142 0.37 2.08 6.04
CA THR A 142 -1.06 2.17 5.73
C THR A 142 -1.79 0.90 6.13
N ALA A 143 -1.20 -0.28 5.89
CA ALA A 143 -1.79 -1.55 6.28
C ALA A 143 -1.94 -1.68 7.81
N TYR A 144 -0.99 -1.15 8.57
CA TYR A 144 -1.07 -1.12 10.03
C TYR A 144 -2.29 -0.33 10.52
N VAL A 145 -2.49 0.88 9.98
CA VAL A 145 -3.65 1.73 10.29
C VAL A 145 -4.95 1.06 9.85
N LEU A 146 -5.02 0.55 8.62
CA LEU A 146 -6.21 -0.12 8.09
C LEU A 146 -6.61 -1.34 8.92
N ARG A 147 -5.63 -2.17 9.31
CA ARG A 147 -5.85 -3.33 10.17
C ARG A 147 -6.44 -2.93 11.52
N GLY A 148 -5.84 -1.94 12.18
CA GLY A 148 -6.31 -1.48 13.49
C GLY A 148 -7.70 -0.84 13.40
N THR A 149 -7.92 0.00 12.39
CA THR A 149 -9.23 0.61 12.10
C THR A 149 -10.29 -0.46 11.85
N ALA A 150 -10.01 -1.44 11.00
CA ALA A 150 -10.94 -2.54 10.70
C ALA A 150 -11.27 -3.36 11.94
N TYR A 151 -10.29 -3.63 12.81
CA TYR A 151 -10.51 -4.29 14.08
C TYR A 151 -11.46 -3.49 14.98
N HIS A 152 -11.19 -2.20 15.19
CA HIS A 152 -12.03 -1.35 16.06
C HIS A 152 -13.45 -1.20 15.52
N VAL A 153 -13.61 -1.06 14.20
CA VAL A 153 -14.93 -1.06 13.55
C VAL A 153 -15.63 -2.40 13.76
N ALA A 154 -14.95 -3.54 13.54
CA ALA A 154 -15.54 -4.86 13.71
C ALA A 154 -15.94 -5.16 15.16
N ALA A 155 -15.13 -4.73 16.13
CA ALA A 155 -15.32 -4.96 17.56
C ALA A 155 -16.39 -4.04 18.20
N ASN A 156 -16.77 -2.95 17.54
CA ASN A 156 -17.78 -2.01 18.04
C ASN A 156 -19.03 -2.00 17.14
N PRO A 157 -20.11 -2.72 17.51
CA PRO A 157 -21.32 -2.81 16.69
C PRO A 157 -21.97 -1.46 16.38
N VAL A 158 -21.90 -0.49 17.30
CA VAL A 158 -22.48 0.85 17.11
C VAL A 158 -21.72 1.62 16.04
N VAL A 159 -20.38 1.60 16.11
CA VAL A 159 -19.52 2.23 15.09
C VAL A 159 -19.71 1.56 13.74
N ARG A 160 -19.72 0.22 13.70
CA ARG A 160 -19.94 -0.57 12.49
C ARG A 160 -21.26 -0.22 11.81
N GLN A 161 -22.35 -0.21 12.59
CA GLN A 161 -23.68 0.05 12.04
C GLN A 161 -23.77 1.46 11.48
N ARG A 162 -23.29 2.46 12.22
CA ARG A 162 -23.33 3.86 11.78
C ARG A 162 -22.49 4.10 10.52
N LEU A 163 -21.31 3.49 10.43
CA LEU A 163 -20.48 3.55 9.23
C LEU A 163 -21.15 2.86 8.05
N TYR A 164 -21.73 1.68 8.28
CA TYR A 164 -22.46 0.94 7.25
C TYR A 164 -23.66 1.75 6.72
N ASP A 165 -24.42 2.39 7.59
CA ASP A 165 -25.59 3.19 7.20
C ASP A 165 -25.20 4.40 6.34
N GLU A 166 -24.15 5.14 6.72
CA GLU A 166 -23.65 6.27 5.91
C GLU A 166 -23.13 5.79 4.54
N LEU A 167 -22.32 4.72 4.51
CA LEU A 167 -21.78 4.16 3.27
C LEU A 167 -22.90 3.60 2.37
N ARG A 168 -23.90 2.94 2.92
CA ARG A 168 -25.03 2.39 2.16
C ARG A 168 -25.91 3.50 1.57
N ALA A 169 -26.08 4.61 2.27
CA ALA A 169 -26.79 5.77 1.75
C ALA A 169 -26.01 6.43 0.59
N ALA A 170 -24.68 6.53 0.71
CA ALA A 170 -23.82 7.14 -0.30
C ALA A 170 -23.56 6.24 -1.52
N ILE A 171 -23.49 4.92 -1.34
CA ILE A 171 -23.19 3.94 -2.39
C ILE A 171 -24.48 3.25 -2.81
N SER A 172 -25.30 3.93 -3.61
CA SER A 172 -26.59 3.40 -4.07
C SER A 172 -26.44 2.20 -5.03
N ASN A 173 -25.32 2.11 -5.75
CA ASN A 173 -25.00 0.99 -6.64
C ASN A 173 -23.56 0.52 -6.40
N PRO A 174 -23.33 -0.71 -5.88
CA PRO A 174 -21.99 -1.24 -5.65
C PRO A 174 -21.10 -1.36 -6.89
N SER A 175 -21.68 -1.35 -8.09
CA SER A 175 -20.93 -1.33 -9.36
C SER A 175 -20.46 0.06 -9.77
N HIS A 176 -20.96 1.12 -9.12
CA HIS A 176 -20.61 2.51 -9.38
C HIS A 176 -20.23 3.17 -8.06
N LEU A 177 -18.94 3.09 -7.71
CA LEU A 177 -18.43 3.73 -6.52
C LEU A 177 -18.45 5.26 -6.68
N PRO A 178 -18.75 6.01 -5.60
CA PRO A 178 -18.60 7.46 -5.59
C PRO A 178 -17.15 7.87 -5.89
N SER A 179 -16.98 9.06 -6.44
CA SER A 179 -15.67 9.69 -6.62
C SER A 179 -14.98 9.91 -5.28
N MET A 180 -13.65 10.07 -5.30
CA MET A 180 -12.87 10.39 -4.10
C MET A 180 -13.42 11.64 -3.38
N ALA A 181 -13.75 12.69 -4.14
CA ALA A 181 -14.30 13.94 -3.59
C ALA A 181 -15.68 13.75 -2.93
N GLU A 182 -16.48 12.78 -3.37
CA GLU A 182 -17.75 12.45 -2.72
C GLU A 182 -17.51 11.63 -1.45
N LEU A 183 -16.58 10.67 -1.47
CA LEU A 183 -16.22 9.88 -0.30
C LEU A 183 -15.63 10.75 0.82
N GLU A 184 -14.79 11.73 0.49
CA GLU A 184 -14.19 12.67 1.46
C GLU A 184 -15.24 13.53 2.18
N ARG A 185 -16.42 13.73 1.58
CA ARG A 185 -17.54 14.48 2.19
C ARG A 185 -18.35 13.65 3.18
N LEU A 186 -18.14 12.33 3.24
CA LEU A 186 -18.80 11.46 4.20
C LEU A 186 -18.21 11.66 5.59
N SER A 187 -18.90 12.46 6.40
CA SER A 187 -18.42 12.92 7.70
C SER A 187 -18.03 11.80 8.66
N TYR A 188 -18.79 10.69 8.68
CA TYR A 188 -18.55 9.61 9.62
C TYR A 188 -17.44 8.68 9.12
N LEU A 189 -17.37 8.40 7.82
CA LEU A 189 -16.22 7.74 7.21
C LEU A 189 -14.92 8.50 7.52
N SER A 190 -14.90 9.81 7.29
CA SER A 190 -13.75 10.67 7.60
C SER A 190 -13.41 10.64 9.09
N ALA A 191 -14.40 10.67 9.98
CA ALA A 191 -14.20 10.52 11.41
C ALA A 191 -13.59 9.15 11.78
N VAL A 192 -14.04 8.06 11.15
CA VAL A 192 -13.47 6.71 11.35
C VAL A 192 -12.02 6.63 10.89
N VAL A 193 -11.68 7.23 9.75
CA VAL A 193 -10.30 7.29 9.25
C VAL A 193 -9.42 8.09 10.20
N HIS A 194 -9.87 9.26 10.65
CA HIS A 194 -9.12 10.08 11.60
C HIS A 194 -8.92 9.38 12.95
N GLU A 195 -9.94 8.70 13.46
CA GLU A 195 -9.85 7.97 14.71
C GLU A 195 -8.95 6.73 14.58
N GLY A 196 -9.01 6.04 13.44
CA GLY A 196 -8.09 4.97 13.09
C GLY A 196 -6.63 5.43 13.07
N LEU A 197 -6.36 6.60 12.47
CA LEU A 197 -5.04 7.22 12.50
C LEU A 197 -4.62 7.61 13.91
N ARG A 198 -5.53 8.13 14.75
CA ARG A 198 -5.25 8.50 16.14
C ARG A 198 -4.89 7.28 17.01
N LEU A 199 -5.63 6.18 16.85
CA LEU A 199 -5.46 4.96 17.64
C LEU A 199 -4.33 4.06 17.14
N CYS A 200 -4.06 4.09 15.84
CA CYS A 200 -3.16 3.14 15.19
C CYS A 200 -2.03 3.84 14.43
N SER A 201 -1.64 5.04 14.86
CA SER A 201 -0.49 5.74 14.30
C SER A 201 0.78 4.93 14.49
N VAL A 202 1.55 4.74 13.41
CA VAL A 202 2.83 4.01 13.41
C VAL A 202 3.90 4.73 14.26
N LEU A 203 3.68 6.01 14.59
CA LEU A 203 4.61 6.83 15.37
C LEU A 203 4.36 6.79 16.89
N ASP A 204 3.29 6.12 17.36
CA ASP A 204 3.05 5.97 18.80
C ASP A 204 3.89 4.80 19.35
N VAL A 205 5.22 4.98 19.29
CA VAL A 205 6.16 4.18 20.07
C VAL A 205 5.96 4.62 21.52
N GLY A 206 5.38 3.72 22.31
CA GLY A 206 4.86 3.95 23.66
C GLY A 206 5.60 4.99 24.51
N ARG A 207 4.80 5.87 25.12
CA ARG A 207 5.08 6.39 26.46
C ARG A 207 4.68 5.35 27.51
#